data_AF-W6NR59-F1
#
_entry.id   AF-W6NR59-F1
#
_cell.length_a   1.000
_cell.length_b   1.000
_cell.length_c   1.000
_cell.angle_alpha   90.00
_cell.angle_beta   90.00
_cell.angle_gamma   90.00
#
_symmetry.space_group_name_H-M   'P 1'
#
loop_
_entity.id
_entity.type
_entity.pdbx_description
1 polymer ?
#
loop_
_entity_poly.entity_id
_entity_poly.type
_entity_poly.pdbx_seq_one_letter_code
_entity_poly.pdbx_strand_id
1 'polypeptide(L)'
;MASKHSRCVAFVSMLLLLLDGGSALSDNGRASLAQTLRGVDLEQRRERLRSLQLVDVVSSPSGASSNTDEESIEANRASFPRGGSILEKNRFEGVSDYLYEGDINLTEEQLAALESKLNNGTSRQKRQASKVASLWANKKVFYYFDISLGDPMKALVKKTLAYLAARTCLTFVENATATNRIRVFPGSGCYSNIGMIGGEQDLSLADGCNTPAGCGAVLTAAATWKSKKVVLGNATNPDLRDTYAMCNDWIKAPAGKKVQVQMTVMKGVMCLNGCWTHGIEFKTLANKLMTNPRSCCDEHLKKVITSTINPTPVITYNVYQQSEITYLYKYI
;
A
#
# COMPACT_ATOMS: atom_id res chain seq x y z
N MET A 1 53.97 31.13 9.48
CA MET A 1 52.52 31.12 9.78
C MET A 1 51.80 30.54 8.58
N ALA A 2 51.48 29.24 8.60
CA ALA A 2 50.77 28.56 7.52
C ALA A 2 49.27 28.48 7.88
N SER A 3 48.45 28.83 6.89
CA SER A 3 47.01 29.07 6.98
C SER A 3 46.19 27.85 7.41
N LYS A 4 45.30 28.07 8.39
CA LYS A 4 44.32 27.12 8.97
C LYS A 4 43.13 26.80 8.03
N HIS A 5 43.20 27.07 6.73
CA HIS A 5 42.04 26.94 5.82
C HIS A 5 41.80 25.55 5.20
N SER A 6 42.67 24.56 5.43
CA SER A 6 42.52 23.23 4.79
C SER A 6 41.83 22.15 5.64
N ARG A 7 41.35 22.46 6.86
CA ARG A 7 40.71 21.46 7.76
C ARG A 7 39.19 21.53 7.84
N CYS A 8 38.56 22.61 7.37
CA CYS A 8 37.09 22.71 7.38
C CYS A 8 36.39 22.00 6.21
N VAL A 9 37.06 21.83 5.06
CA VAL A 9 36.42 21.20 3.88
C VAL A 9 36.27 19.68 4.05
N ALA A 10 37.18 19.03 4.78
CA ALA A 10 37.09 17.59 5.06
C ALA A 10 35.98 17.23 6.08
N PHE A 11 35.63 18.13 7.00
CA PHE A 11 34.60 17.88 8.02
C PHE A 11 33.17 18.10 7.50
N VAL A 12 32.97 18.98 6.51
CA VAL A 12 31.63 19.23 5.95
C VAL A 12 31.19 18.11 5.00
N SER A 13 32.11 17.46 4.26
CA SER A 13 31.78 16.26 3.48
C SER A 13 31.49 15.02 4.33
N MET A 14 31.97 14.96 5.58
CA MET A 14 31.68 13.84 6.48
C MET A 14 30.37 14.05 7.27
N LEU A 15 29.87 15.28 7.37
CA LEU A 15 28.59 15.60 8.02
C LEU A 15 27.39 15.52 7.07
N LEU A 16 27.62 15.58 5.75
CA LEU A 16 26.60 15.33 4.72
C LEU A 16 26.25 13.84 4.54
N LEU A 17 26.98 12.92 5.19
CA LEU A 17 26.63 11.49 5.28
C LEU A 17 25.71 11.14 6.45
N LEU A 18 25.28 12.14 7.25
CA LEU A 18 24.38 11.96 8.39
C LEU A 18 22.99 12.57 8.18
N LEU A 19 22.73 13.15 7.00
CA LEU A 19 21.38 13.60 6.59
C LEU A 19 20.77 12.58 5.64
N ASP A 20 20.72 11.32 6.06
CA ASP A 20 19.83 10.35 5.43
C ASP A 20 18.41 10.63 5.94
N GLY A 21 17.59 11.28 5.12
CA GLY A 21 16.15 11.49 5.37
C GLY A 21 15.30 10.20 5.36
N GLY A 22 15.90 9.06 5.70
CA GLY A 22 15.19 7.81 5.97
C GLY A 22 14.84 7.74 7.45
N SER A 23 13.57 7.50 7.76
CA SER A 23 13.10 7.26 9.13
C SER A 23 14.00 6.23 9.79
N ALA A 24 14.61 6.56 10.94
CA ALA A 24 15.45 5.62 11.66
C ALA A 24 14.70 4.30 11.89
N LEU A 25 15.33 3.17 11.55
CA LEU A 25 14.72 1.85 11.69
C LEU A 25 14.34 1.61 13.15
N SER A 26 13.05 1.42 13.40
CA SER A 26 12.55 1.17 14.77
C SER A 26 13.08 -0.16 15.32
N ASP A 27 13.17 -0.31 16.64
CA ASP A 27 13.63 -1.57 17.27
C ASP A 27 12.75 -2.77 16.85
N ASN A 28 11.44 -2.56 16.78
CA ASN A 28 10.49 -3.56 16.29
C ASN A 28 10.71 -3.84 14.79
N GLY A 29 10.96 -2.79 14.00
CA GLY A 29 11.34 -2.90 12.59
C GLY A 29 12.59 -3.76 12.40
N ARG A 30 13.64 -3.51 13.19
CA ARG A 30 14.89 -4.27 13.17
C ARG A 30 14.68 -5.73 13.52
N ALA A 31 13.93 -6.02 14.58
CA ALA A 31 13.61 -7.40 14.97
C ALA A 31 12.78 -8.13 13.90
N SER A 32 11.78 -7.46 13.33
CA SER A 32 10.94 -7.95 12.23
C SER A 32 11.75 -8.28 10.98
N LEU A 33 12.65 -7.37 10.56
CA LEU A 33 13.54 -7.59 9.42
C LEU A 33 14.55 -8.70 9.70
N ALA A 34 15.13 -8.79 10.89
CA ALA A 34 16.06 -9.86 11.24
C ALA A 34 15.41 -11.25 11.15
N GLN A 35 14.11 -11.36 11.44
CA GLN A 35 13.36 -12.61 11.32
C GLN A 35 13.11 -13.02 9.86
N THR A 36 12.87 -12.05 8.98
CA THR A 36 12.49 -12.27 7.57
C THR A 36 13.68 -12.29 6.61
N LEU A 37 14.75 -11.55 6.91
CA LEU A 37 15.99 -11.42 6.13
C LEU A 37 17.15 -12.18 6.79
N ARG A 38 16.91 -13.42 7.22
CA ARG A 38 17.89 -14.20 7.98
C ARG A 38 19.23 -14.32 7.23
N GLY A 39 20.30 -13.86 7.87
CA GLY A 39 21.65 -13.93 7.31
C GLY A 39 21.99 -12.86 6.27
N VAL A 40 21.10 -11.88 6.06
CA VAL A 40 21.37 -10.73 5.18
C VAL A 40 21.94 -9.57 5.99
N ASP A 41 22.97 -8.92 5.47
CA ASP A 41 23.48 -7.66 6.00
C ASP A 41 22.50 -6.52 5.64
N LEU A 42 21.86 -5.95 6.67
CA LEU A 42 20.81 -4.94 6.48
C LEU A 42 21.35 -3.65 5.89
N GLU A 43 22.55 -3.21 6.26
CA GLU A 43 23.14 -1.97 5.73
C GLU A 43 23.56 -2.15 4.27
N GLN A 44 24.19 -3.29 3.96
CA GLN A 44 24.53 -3.62 2.58
C GLN A 44 23.27 -3.70 1.70
N ARG A 45 22.20 -4.32 2.20
CA ARG A 45 20.92 -4.40 1.48
C ARG A 45 20.30 -3.03 1.27
N ARG A 46 20.29 -2.17 2.29
CA ARG A 46 19.76 -0.80 2.20
C ARG A 46 20.48 -0.01 1.12
N GLU A 47 21.81 -0.08 1.09
CA GLU A 47 22.63 0.63 0.09
C GLU A 47 22.35 0.13 -1.33
N ARG A 48 22.24 -1.19 -1.51
CA ARG A 48 21.87 -1.78 -2.81
C ARG A 48 20.51 -1.28 -3.29
N LEU A 49 19.50 -1.26 -2.43
CA LEU A 49 18.15 -0.78 -2.77
C LEU A 49 18.13 0.72 -3.08
N ARG A 50 18.90 1.54 -2.36
CA ARG A 50 19.08 2.97 -2.66
C ARG A 50 19.71 3.18 -4.03
N SER A 51 20.75 2.42 -4.35
CA SER A 51 21.41 2.51 -5.66
C SER A 51 20.44 2.22 -6.81
N LEU A 52 19.53 1.26 -6.63
CA LEU A 52 18.47 0.93 -7.59
C LEU A 52 17.47 2.07 -7.78
N GLN A 53 17.01 2.67 -6.68
CA GLN A 53 16.07 3.80 -6.73
C GLN A 53 16.67 5.03 -7.42
N LEU A 54 17.95 5.32 -7.19
CA LEU A 54 18.65 6.44 -7.84
C LEU A 54 18.73 6.24 -9.37
N VAL A 55 18.92 5.01 -9.85
CA VAL A 55 18.94 4.71 -11.29
C VAL A 55 17.57 4.92 -11.95
N ASP A 56 16.48 4.57 -11.27
CA ASP A 56 15.10 4.83 -11.74
C ASP A 56 14.78 6.33 -11.79
N VAL A 57 15.35 7.14 -10.88
CA VAL A 57 15.21 8.61 -10.86
C VAL A 57 16.01 9.26 -12.00
N VAL A 58 17.24 8.82 -12.26
CA VAL A 58 18.10 9.36 -13.33
C VAL A 58 17.53 9.08 -14.73
N SER A 59 16.70 8.04 -14.87
CA SER A 59 16.02 7.69 -16.12
C SER A 59 14.63 8.33 -16.28
N SER A 60 14.19 9.16 -15.31
CA SER A 60 12.93 9.91 -15.33
C SER A 60 13.18 11.43 -15.36
N PRO A 61 12.34 12.26 -16.01
CA PRO A 61 12.49 13.71 -15.93
C PRO A 61 12.18 14.21 -14.50
N SER A 62 13.04 15.11 -14.02
CA SER A 62 13.15 15.61 -12.65
C SER A 62 11.86 16.10 -11.98
N GLY A 63 11.70 15.78 -10.68
CA GLY A 63 10.76 16.46 -9.79
C GLY A 63 10.90 16.07 -8.30
N ALA A 64 11.59 16.92 -7.55
CA ALA A 64 11.54 17.17 -6.10
C ALA A 64 12.08 16.13 -5.09
N SER A 65 13.13 16.54 -4.36
CA SER A 65 13.63 15.99 -3.11
C SER A 65 13.01 16.75 -1.94
N SER A 66 12.52 16.07 -0.91
CA SER A 66 12.10 16.69 0.35
C SER A 66 12.87 16.08 1.52
N ASN A 67 13.73 16.90 2.14
CA ASN A 67 14.27 16.65 3.47
C ASN A 67 13.19 16.95 4.51
N THR A 68 12.96 16.05 5.45
CA THR A 68 12.11 16.33 6.62
C THR A 68 12.85 15.93 7.90
N ASP A 69 12.96 16.90 8.81
CA ASP A 69 13.72 16.83 10.05
C ASP A 69 13.05 15.95 11.13
N GLU A 70 13.88 15.26 11.91
CA GLU A 70 13.55 14.22 12.90
C GLU A 70 12.68 14.71 14.08
N GLU A 71 12.56 16.02 14.31
CA GLU A 71 11.88 16.59 15.48
C GLU A 71 10.33 16.53 15.38
N SER A 72 9.79 16.20 14.19
CA SER A 72 8.34 16.09 13.95
C SER A 72 7.74 14.71 14.28
N ILE A 73 8.55 13.72 14.63
CA ILE A 73 8.14 12.31 14.70
C ILE A 73 7.49 11.95 16.04
N GLU A 74 7.95 12.50 17.16
CA GLU A 74 7.44 12.19 18.50
C GLU A 74 5.97 12.66 18.67
N ALA A 75 5.62 13.81 18.08
CA ALA A 75 4.26 14.35 18.10
C ALA A 75 3.28 13.56 17.20
N ASN A 76 3.79 12.83 16.20
CA ASN A 76 2.98 12.01 15.30
C ASN A 76 2.60 10.64 15.90
N ARG A 77 3.27 10.20 16.97
CA ARG A 77 3.00 8.90 17.62
C ARG A 77 1.61 8.81 18.26
N ALA A 78 1.02 9.95 18.63
CA ALA A 78 -0.28 10.02 19.30
C ALA A 78 -1.49 10.22 18.35
N SER A 79 -1.27 10.45 17.05
CA SER A 79 -2.33 10.89 16.11
C SER A 79 -2.49 10.01 14.85
N PHE A 80 -2.07 8.74 14.88
CA PHE A 80 -2.34 7.80 13.78
C PHE A 80 -3.58 6.93 14.07
N PRO A 81 -4.79 7.32 13.60
CA PRO A 81 -5.92 6.41 13.56
C PRO A 81 -5.78 5.52 12.31
N ARG A 82 -5.16 4.34 12.45
CA ARG A 82 -5.38 3.13 11.61
C ARG A 82 -5.89 3.38 10.17
N GLY A 83 -5.18 4.15 9.33
CA GLY A 83 -5.78 4.70 8.11
C GLY A 83 -4.84 5.28 7.03
N GLY A 84 -3.59 4.81 6.94
CA GLY A 84 -2.64 5.17 5.89
C GLY A 84 -2.50 4.12 4.77
N SER A 85 -1.68 4.39 3.77
CA SER A 85 -1.26 3.40 2.78
C SER A 85 -0.25 2.40 3.35
N ILE A 86 -0.02 1.29 2.63
CA ILE A 86 1.03 0.30 2.97
C ILE A 86 2.40 0.98 3.06
N LEU A 87 2.74 1.86 2.09
CA LEU A 87 4.04 2.52 2.05
C LEU A 87 4.21 3.50 3.21
N GLU A 88 3.16 4.21 3.60
CA GLU A 88 3.20 5.10 4.77
C GLU A 88 3.44 4.31 6.05
N LYS A 89 2.75 3.17 6.21
CA LYS A 89 2.98 2.29 7.36
C LYS A 89 4.41 1.76 7.38
N ASN A 90 4.96 1.36 6.24
CA ASN A 90 6.32 0.83 6.15
C ASN A 90 7.38 1.90 6.38
N ARG A 91 7.15 3.13 5.90
CA ARG A 91 8.02 4.28 6.15
C ARG A 91 8.02 4.63 7.63
N PHE A 92 6.85 4.69 8.27
CA PHE A 92 6.72 4.96 9.71
C PHE A 92 7.49 3.96 10.57
N GLU A 93 7.47 2.67 10.23
CA GLU A 93 8.21 1.64 10.97
C GLU A 93 9.72 1.63 10.63
N GLY A 94 10.14 2.40 9.62
CA GLY A 94 11.51 2.45 9.09
C GLY A 94 11.88 1.23 8.23
N VAL A 95 10.94 0.33 7.92
CA VAL A 95 11.22 -0.89 7.14
C VAL A 95 11.23 -0.64 5.63
N SER A 96 10.65 0.47 5.17
CA SER A 96 10.54 0.81 3.74
C SER A 96 11.89 0.84 3.03
N ASP A 97 12.96 1.29 3.69
CA ASP A 97 14.31 1.42 3.10
C ASP A 97 14.99 0.06 2.82
N TYR A 98 14.45 -1.03 3.37
CA TYR A 98 14.99 -2.39 3.25
C TYR A 98 14.14 -3.26 2.32
N LEU A 99 13.11 -2.66 1.71
CA LEU A 99 12.14 -3.31 0.84
C LEU A 99 12.13 -2.60 -0.52
N TYR A 100 12.10 -3.39 -1.60
CA TYR A 100 11.93 -2.85 -2.94
C TYR A 100 10.53 -2.23 -3.08
N GLU A 101 10.42 -1.06 -3.72
CA GLU A 101 9.20 -0.24 -3.78
C GLU A 101 8.53 0.00 -2.41
N GLY A 102 9.24 -0.21 -1.30
CA GLY A 102 8.79 -0.01 0.07
C GLY A 102 7.94 -1.12 0.68
N ASP A 103 7.48 -2.13 -0.08
CA ASP A 103 6.64 -3.24 0.43
C ASP A 103 6.99 -4.63 -0.14
N ILE A 104 7.99 -4.72 -1.01
CA ILE A 104 8.44 -5.97 -1.62
C ILE A 104 9.74 -6.44 -0.99
N ASN A 105 9.69 -7.62 -0.37
CA ASN A 105 10.88 -8.30 0.09
C ASN A 105 11.49 -9.15 -1.04
N LEU A 106 12.41 -8.59 -1.84
CA LEU A 106 13.15 -9.36 -2.83
C LEU A 106 14.15 -10.31 -2.14
N THR A 107 14.25 -11.54 -2.64
CA THR A 107 15.40 -12.42 -2.34
C THR A 107 16.70 -11.80 -2.87
N GLU A 108 17.85 -12.23 -2.34
CA GLU A 108 19.15 -11.73 -2.79
C GLU A 108 19.40 -12.03 -4.27
N GLU A 109 18.93 -13.19 -4.75
CA GLU A 109 18.98 -13.57 -6.16
C GLU A 109 18.08 -12.68 -7.03
N GLN A 110 16.87 -12.37 -6.55
CA GLN A 110 15.96 -11.44 -7.24
C GLN A 110 16.53 -10.03 -7.32
N LEU A 111 17.15 -9.56 -6.23
CA LEU A 111 17.77 -8.25 -6.15
C LEU A 111 18.97 -8.16 -7.11
N ALA A 112 19.87 -9.14 -7.09
CA ALA A 112 21.01 -9.22 -8.02
C ALA A 112 20.56 -9.30 -9.49
N ALA A 113 19.50 -10.06 -9.78
CA ALA A 113 18.93 -10.13 -11.12
C ALA A 113 18.35 -8.79 -11.58
N LEU A 114 17.81 -7.97 -10.68
CA LEU A 114 17.33 -6.62 -11.00
C LEU A 114 18.49 -5.66 -11.26
N GLU A 115 19.52 -5.66 -10.40
CA GLU A 115 20.75 -4.87 -10.55
C GLU A 115 21.43 -5.15 -11.90
N SER A 116 21.59 -6.42 -12.26
CA SER A 116 22.22 -6.82 -13.53
C SER A 116 21.44 -6.33 -14.77
N LYS A 117 20.11 -6.25 -14.69
CA LYS A 117 19.28 -5.77 -15.81
C LYS A 117 19.42 -4.27 -16.03
N LEU A 118 19.52 -3.48 -14.96
CA LEU A 118 19.70 -2.04 -15.06
C LEU A 118 21.06 -1.68 -15.69
N ASN A 119 22.10 -2.44 -15.36
CA ASN A 119 23.43 -2.25 -15.92
C ASN A 119 23.52 -2.58 -17.43
N ASN A 120 22.61 -3.41 -17.96
CA ASN A 120 22.61 -3.84 -19.35
C ASN A 120 21.75 -2.98 -20.31
N GLY A 121 21.20 -1.85 -19.85
CA GLY A 121 20.65 -0.79 -20.71
C GLY A 121 19.45 -1.15 -21.60
N THR A 122 18.81 -2.31 -21.45
CA THR A 122 17.68 -2.69 -22.30
C THR A 122 16.37 -2.07 -21.84
N SER A 123 15.80 -1.26 -22.73
CA SER A 123 14.59 -0.45 -22.60
C SER A 123 13.31 -1.21 -22.20
N ARG A 124 12.54 -0.54 -21.31
CA ARG A 124 11.12 -0.72 -20.94
C ARG A 124 10.78 -1.94 -20.04
N GLN A 125 10.73 -1.67 -18.74
CA GLN A 125 10.17 -2.54 -17.70
C GLN A 125 8.64 -2.75 -17.92
N LYS A 126 8.20 -3.99 -18.11
CA LYS A 126 6.78 -4.37 -17.95
C LYS A 126 6.53 -4.69 -16.48
N ARG A 127 5.50 -4.09 -15.87
CA ARG A 127 5.02 -4.33 -14.49
C ARG A 127 4.39 -5.71 -14.24
N GLN A 128 4.84 -6.74 -14.95
CA GLN A 128 4.45 -8.12 -14.68
C GLN A 128 5.54 -8.75 -13.82
N ALA A 129 5.16 -9.61 -12.87
CA ALA A 129 6.10 -10.41 -12.10
C ALA A 129 7.11 -11.04 -13.08
N SER A 130 8.33 -10.53 -13.01
CA SER A 130 9.45 -10.86 -13.88
C SER A 130 9.60 -12.39 -14.00
N LYS A 131 10.19 -12.91 -15.09
CA LYS A 131 10.67 -14.32 -15.19
C LYS A 131 11.54 -14.76 -14.00
N VAL A 132 11.99 -13.82 -13.17
CA VAL A 132 12.81 -14.01 -11.97
C VAL A 132 11.98 -14.44 -10.75
N ALA A 133 10.66 -14.22 -10.72
CA ALA A 133 9.81 -14.70 -9.63
C ALA A 133 9.11 -16.01 -10.02
N SER A 134 9.33 -17.06 -9.24
CA SER A 134 8.69 -18.36 -9.45
C SER A 134 7.21 -18.31 -9.09
N LEU A 135 6.36 -18.96 -9.89
CA LEU A 135 4.94 -19.10 -9.61
C LEU A 135 4.68 -20.24 -8.61
N TRP A 136 3.57 -20.13 -7.88
CA TRP A 136 3.09 -21.21 -7.01
C TRP A 136 2.65 -22.42 -7.84
N ALA A 137 3.24 -23.58 -7.56
CA ALA A 137 2.95 -24.82 -8.25
C ALA A 137 1.47 -25.18 -8.16
N ASN A 138 0.90 -25.67 -9.26
CA ASN A 138 -0.52 -26.06 -9.35
C ASN A 138 -1.51 -24.96 -8.95
N LYS A 139 -1.09 -23.68 -8.97
CA LYS A 139 -1.91 -22.54 -8.53
C LYS A 139 -2.39 -22.71 -7.08
N LYS A 140 -1.62 -23.44 -6.26
CA LYS A 140 -1.95 -23.80 -4.88
C LYS A 140 -0.96 -23.13 -3.94
N VAL A 141 -1.48 -22.27 -3.08
CA VAL A 141 -0.71 -21.53 -2.09
C VAL A 141 -1.02 -22.12 -0.72
N PHE A 142 -0.01 -22.67 -0.07
CA PHE A 142 -0.14 -23.09 1.33
C PHE A 142 0.18 -21.90 2.24
N TYR A 143 -0.57 -21.75 3.31
CA TYR A 143 -0.31 -20.71 4.30
C TYR A 143 -0.61 -21.22 5.71
N TYR A 144 -0.17 -20.50 6.73
CA TYR A 144 -0.61 -20.68 8.11
C TYR A 144 -0.44 -19.38 8.88
N PHE A 145 -1.03 -19.30 10.07
CA PHE A 145 -0.92 -18.12 10.92
C PHE A 145 0.11 -18.37 12.02
N ASP A 146 1.01 -17.41 12.20
CA ASP A 146 1.83 -17.35 13.41
C ASP A 146 0.93 -17.22 14.64
N ILE A 147 1.34 -17.84 15.75
CA ILE A 147 0.55 -17.86 16.98
C ILE A 147 0.28 -16.45 17.53
N SER A 148 1.19 -15.51 17.28
CA SER A 148 1.09 -14.13 17.72
C SER A 148 0.09 -13.29 16.93
N LEU A 149 -0.43 -13.76 15.78
CA LEU A 149 -1.37 -12.98 14.98
C LEU A 149 -2.77 -12.96 15.62
N GLY A 150 -3.33 -11.76 15.82
CA GLY A 150 -4.66 -11.60 16.40
C GLY A 150 -5.80 -12.14 15.51
N ASP A 151 -6.87 -12.63 16.15
CA ASP A 151 -8.04 -13.22 15.48
C ASP A 151 -8.74 -12.29 14.47
N PRO A 152 -8.86 -10.96 14.71
CA PRO A 152 -9.45 -10.06 13.71
C PRO A 152 -8.68 -10.08 12.37
N MET A 153 -7.35 -10.10 12.43
CA MET A 153 -6.52 -10.15 11.22
C MET A 153 -6.59 -11.52 10.56
N LYS A 154 -6.57 -12.62 11.34
CA LYS A 154 -6.79 -13.99 10.81
C LYS A 154 -8.11 -14.08 10.04
N ALA A 155 -9.19 -13.55 10.60
CA ALA A 155 -10.50 -13.53 9.96
C ALA A 155 -10.49 -12.70 8.66
N LEU A 156 -9.83 -11.54 8.67
CA LEU A 156 -9.67 -10.71 7.47
C LEU A 156 -8.90 -11.43 6.38
N VAL A 157 -7.78 -12.08 6.70
CA VAL A 157 -6.98 -12.86 5.75
C VAL A 157 -7.83 -14.01 5.16
N LYS A 158 -8.49 -14.82 6.00
CA LYS A 158 -9.36 -15.91 5.53
C LYS A 158 -10.44 -15.41 4.56
N LYS A 159 -11.09 -14.28 4.90
CA LYS A 159 -12.10 -13.64 4.04
C LYS A 159 -11.50 -13.20 2.69
N THR A 160 -10.33 -12.59 2.70
CA THR A 160 -9.63 -12.13 1.48
C THR A 160 -9.20 -13.31 0.60
N LEU A 161 -8.63 -14.37 1.18
CA LEU A 161 -8.24 -15.57 0.44
C LEU A 161 -9.45 -16.26 -0.20
N ALA A 162 -10.57 -16.36 0.52
CA ALA A 162 -11.83 -16.87 -0.04
C ALA A 162 -12.35 -16.00 -1.19
N TYR A 163 -12.25 -14.67 -1.08
CA TYR A 163 -12.64 -13.75 -2.15
C TYR A 163 -11.81 -13.96 -3.43
N LEU A 164 -10.50 -14.13 -3.28
CA LEU A 164 -9.55 -14.38 -4.38
C LEU A 164 -9.79 -15.75 -5.03
N ALA A 165 -9.95 -16.80 -4.23
CA ALA A 165 -10.22 -18.15 -4.73
C ALA A 165 -11.52 -18.22 -5.54
N ALA A 166 -12.57 -17.49 -5.13
CA ALA A 166 -13.85 -17.45 -5.84
C ALA A 166 -13.81 -16.71 -7.20
N ARG A 167 -12.71 -16.02 -7.53
CA ARG A 167 -12.59 -15.14 -8.72
C ARG A 167 -11.36 -15.41 -9.57
N THR A 168 -10.54 -16.36 -9.18
CA THR A 168 -9.31 -16.73 -9.86
C THR A 168 -9.20 -18.24 -9.89
N CYS A 169 -8.16 -18.76 -10.55
CA CYS A 169 -7.83 -20.18 -10.50
C CYS A 169 -6.88 -20.54 -9.34
N LEU A 170 -6.63 -19.61 -8.40
CA LEU A 170 -5.80 -19.85 -7.23
C LEU A 170 -6.58 -20.60 -6.15
N THR A 171 -5.90 -21.50 -5.45
CA THR A 171 -6.41 -22.18 -4.26
C THR A 171 -5.52 -21.90 -3.07
N PHE A 172 -6.12 -21.70 -1.90
CA PHE A 172 -5.41 -21.41 -0.66
C PHE A 172 -5.72 -22.50 0.36
N VAL A 173 -4.67 -23.10 0.94
CA VAL A 173 -4.83 -24.19 1.92
C VAL A 173 -4.03 -23.88 3.17
N GLU A 174 -4.72 -23.87 4.31
CA GLU A 174 -4.07 -23.70 5.61
C GLU A 174 -3.31 -24.99 5.97
N ASN A 175 -1.97 -24.95 5.94
CA ASN A 175 -1.11 -26.08 6.25
C ASN A 175 0.29 -25.62 6.71
N ALA A 176 0.55 -25.72 8.02
CA ALA A 176 1.81 -25.34 8.64
C ALA A 176 2.98 -26.31 8.34
N THR A 177 2.73 -27.49 7.78
CA THR A 177 3.77 -28.50 7.49
C THR A 177 4.11 -28.60 6.00
N ALA A 178 3.41 -27.89 5.13
CA ALA A 178 3.71 -27.86 3.70
C ALA A 178 5.11 -27.29 3.45
N THR A 179 5.89 -27.92 2.56
CA THR A 179 7.28 -27.50 2.27
C THR A 179 7.37 -26.04 1.83
N ASN A 180 6.60 -25.66 0.80
CA ASN A 180 6.50 -24.30 0.32
C ASN A 180 5.21 -23.69 0.90
N ARG A 181 5.34 -22.74 1.82
CA ARG A 181 4.19 -22.14 2.53
C ARG A 181 4.45 -20.71 2.96
N ILE A 182 3.39 -19.95 3.14
CA ILE A 182 3.42 -18.59 3.68
C ILE A 182 3.11 -18.63 5.18
N ARG A 183 3.98 -18.09 6.02
CA ARG A 183 3.64 -17.77 7.41
C ARG A 183 3.13 -16.34 7.48
N VAL A 184 1.90 -16.17 7.92
CA VAL A 184 1.28 -14.86 8.12
C VAL A 184 1.48 -14.44 9.57
N PHE A 185 2.22 -13.36 9.80
CA PHE A 185 2.66 -12.97 11.14
C PHE A 185 2.55 -11.44 11.36
N PRO A 186 2.42 -10.99 12.63
CA PRO A 186 2.34 -9.57 12.97
C PRO A 186 3.74 -8.95 13.06
N GLY A 187 4.44 -8.83 11.91
CA GLY A 187 5.71 -8.11 11.84
C GLY A 187 5.54 -6.59 11.98
N SER A 188 6.60 -5.83 11.69
CA SER A 188 6.57 -4.37 11.60
C SER A 188 6.43 -3.93 10.15
N GLY A 189 5.25 -3.41 9.79
CA GLY A 189 4.90 -3.04 8.42
C GLY A 189 4.12 -4.12 7.67
N CYS A 190 3.76 -3.81 6.43
CA CYS A 190 2.98 -4.62 5.52
C CYS A 190 3.84 -4.95 4.30
N TYR A 191 4.36 -6.17 4.21
CA TYR A 191 5.25 -6.54 3.12
C TYR A 191 5.25 -8.05 2.88
N SER A 192 5.68 -8.44 1.68
CA SER A 192 5.74 -9.84 1.24
C SER A 192 6.88 -10.03 0.26
N ASN A 193 7.36 -11.26 0.11
CA ASN A 193 8.11 -11.65 -1.08
C ASN A 193 7.21 -11.67 -2.33
N ILE A 194 7.82 -11.56 -3.52
CA ILE A 194 7.14 -11.80 -4.79
C ILE A 194 7.34 -13.25 -5.22
N GLY A 195 6.22 -13.92 -5.51
CA GLY A 195 6.21 -15.30 -5.97
C GLY A 195 6.44 -16.32 -4.85
N MET A 196 6.80 -17.54 -5.25
CA MET A 196 7.17 -18.64 -4.37
C MET A 196 8.71 -18.70 -4.30
N ILE A 197 9.29 -18.44 -3.13
CA ILE A 197 10.77 -18.39 -2.98
C ILE A 197 11.38 -19.76 -2.60
N GLY A 198 10.54 -20.75 -2.33
CA GLY A 198 10.94 -22.06 -1.79
C GLY A 198 10.96 -22.06 -0.26
N GLY A 199 10.55 -23.17 0.35
CA GLY A 199 10.48 -23.26 1.81
C GLY A 199 9.37 -22.40 2.44
N GLU A 200 9.54 -22.09 3.72
CA GLU A 200 8.67 -21.14 4.43
C GLU A 200 9.07 -19.70 4.08
N GLN A 201 8.08 -18.88 3.72
CA GLN A 201 8.26 -17.45 3.44
C GLN A 201 7.26 -16.61 4.25
N ASP A 202 7.63 -15.39 4.60
CA ASP A 202 6.86 -14.56 5.52
C ASP A 202 5.97 -13.55 4.78
N LEU A 203 4.76 -13.36 5.31
CA LEU A 203 3.85 -12.26 4.98
C LEU A 203 3.63 -11.43 6.25
N SER A 204 4.25 -10.25 6.31
CA SER A 204 4.12 -9.34 7.44
C SER A 204 2.82 -8.55 7.32
N LEU A 205 1.94 -8.68 8.31
CA LEU A 205 0.71 -7.91 8.45
C LEU A 205 0.63 -7.34 9.88
N ALA A 206 1.31 -6.22 10.10
CA ALA A 206 1.23 -5.44 11.34
C ALA A 206 -0.18 -4.87 11.61
N ASP A 207 -0.39 -4.36 12.83
CA ASP A 207 -1.55 -3.49 13.08
C ASP A 207 -1.49 -2.24 12.17
N GLY A 208 -2.60 -1.93 11.52
CA GLY A 208 -2.67 -0.91 10.48
C GLY A 208 -2.39 -1.40 9.06
N CYS A 209 -2.03 -2.68 8.85
CA CYS A 209 -1.98 -3.29 7.50
C CYS A 209 -3.36 -3.72 6.97
N ASN A 210 -4.39 -3.61 7.81
CA ASN A 210 -5.78 -3.71 7.41
C ASN A 210 -6.24 -2.43 6.71
N THR A 211 -7.37 -2.51 6.01
CA THR A 211 -8.03 -1.33 5.43
C THR A 211 -8.29 -0.26 6.51
N PRO A 212 -8.32 1.04 6.14
CA PRO A 212 -8.65 2.10 7.08
C PRO A 212 -9.90 1.78 7.90
N ALA A 213 -9.93 2.22 9.16
CA ALA A 213 -11.06 1.96 10.04
C ALA A 213 -12.39 2.39 9.38
N GLY A 214 -13.35 1.46 9.31
CA GLY A 214 -14.65 1.69 8.67
C GLY A 214 -14.68 1.46 7.15
N CYS A 215 -13.59 1.02 6.52
CA CYS A 215 -13.53 0.64 5.11
C CYS A 215 -13.52 -0.88 4.91
N GLY A 216 -13.74 -1.36 3.68
CA GLY A 216 -13.72 -2.80 3.38
C GLY A 216 -15.07 -3.50 3.59
N ALA A 217 -16.15 -2.74 3.76
CA ALA A 217 -17.45 -3.29 4.13
C ALA A 217 -18.20 -3.85 2.92
N VAL A 218 -18.92 -4.95 3.12
CA VAL A 218 -19.97 -5.39 2.20
C VAL A 218 -21.30 -4.83 2.73
N LEU A 219 -21.76 -3.74 2.12
CA LEU A 219 -22.96 -3.01 2.49
C LEU A 219 -24.18 -3.64 1.83
N THR A 220 -25.19 -4.02 2.61
CA THR A 220 -26.48 -4.49 2.08
C THR A 220 -27.37 -3.29 1.76
N ALA A 221 -27.73 -3.15 0.48
CA ALA A 221 -28.67 -2.14 0.01
C ALA A 221 -30.11 -2.42 0.48
N ALA A 222 -30.91 -1.37 0.61
CA ALA A 222 -32.35 -1.43 0.92
C ALA A 222 -33.17 -0.71 -0.17
N ALA A 223 -34.50 -0.81 -0.12
CA ALA A 223 -35.39 -0.06 -1.02
C ALA A 223 -35.33 1.46 -0.77
N THR A 224 -34.93 1.86 0.44
CA THR A 224 -34.70 3.25 0.84
C THR A 224 -33.21 3.60 0.80
N TRP A 225 -32.91 4.89 0.68
CA TRP A 225 -31.54 5.39 0.72
C TRP A 225 -30.89 5.12 2.08
N LYS A 226 -29.76 4.41 2.04
CA LYS A 226 -28.84 4.26 3.17
C LYS A 226 -27.64 5.17 2.94
N SER A 227 -27.01 5.61 4.02
CA SER A 227 -25.88 6.54 3.98
C SER A 227 -24.59 5.86 4.43
N LYS A 228 -23.47 6.28 3.81
CA LYS A 228 -22.12 5.95 4.26
C LYS A 228 -21.26 7.20 4.17
N LYS A 229 -20.60 7.52 5.27
CA LYS A 229 -19.57 8.55 5.36
C LYS A 229 -18.20 7.89 5.39
N VAL A 230 -17.28 8.45 4.62
CA VAL A 230 -15.89 8.04 4.53
C VAL A 230 -15.02 9.26 4.79
N VAL A 231 -14.07 9.11 5.71
CA VAL A 231 -13.05 10.11 6.02
C VAL A 231 -11.71 9.49 5.74
N LEU A 232 -10.89 10.14 4.92
CA LEU A 232 -9.56 9.66 4.54
C LEU A 232 -8.53 10.79 4.66
N GLY A 233 -7.28 10.41 4.86
CA GLY A 233 -6.15 11.35 4.96
C GLY A 233 -5.97 11.93 6.36
N ASN A 234 -4.97 12.78 6.50
CA ASN A 234 -4.57 13.41 7.76
C ASN A 234 -4.58 14.93 7.60
N ALA A 235 -5.29 15.64 8.46
CA ALA A 235 -5.43 17.09 8.41
C ALA A 235 -4.13 17.83 8.78
N THR A 236 -3.20 17.16 9.47
CA THR A 236 -1.95 17.76 9.93
C THR A 236 -0.79 17.59 8.94
N ASN A 237 -0.95 16.75 7.91
CA ASN A 237 0.09 16.57 6.90
C ASN A 237 -0.08 17.62 5.79
N PRO A 238 0.83 18.61 5.67
CA PRO A 238 0.71 19.67 4.68
C PRO A 238 1.14 19.22 3.28
N ASP A 239 1.79 18.06 3.15
CA ASP A 239 2.45 17.59 1.94
C ASP A 239 1.59 16.63 1.14
N LEU A 240 1.85 16.59 -0.17
CA LEU A 240 1.30 15.58 -1.06
C LEU A 240 1.96 14.24 -0.77
N ARG A 241 1.14 13.20 -0.60
CA ARG A 241 1.63 11.85 -0.26
C ARG A 241 1.97 11.12 -1.56
N ASP A 242 2.94 10.22 -1.51
CA ASP A 242 3.34 9.45 -2.71
C ASP A 242 2.30 8.37 -3.07
N THR A 243 1.35 8.12 -2.18
CA THR A 243 0.37 7.04 -2.30
C THR A 243 -1.02 7.46 -1.84
N TYR A 244 -2.03 6.83 -2.43
CA TYR A 244 -3.41 7.05 -2.05
C TYR A 244 -3.77 6.28 -0.78
N ALA A 245 -4.39 6.97 0.17
CA ALA A 245 -5.29 6.32 1.11
C ALA A 245 -6.58 5.97 0.35
N MET A 246 -7.05 4.73 0.49
CA MET A 246 -8.24 4.26 -0.21
C MET A 246 -9.21 3.54 0.74
N CYS A 247 -10.50 3.77 0.51
CA CYS A 247 -11.61 3.08 1.16
C CYS A 247 -12.40 2.33 0.09
N ASN A 248 -12.28 1.00 0.09
CA ASN A 248 -12.95 0.15 -0.88
C ASN A 248 -14.14 -0.55 -0.20
N ASP A 249 -15.35 -0.16 -0.55
CA ASP A 249 -16.60 -0.81 -0.08
C ASP A 249 -17.29 -1.54 -1.24
N TRP A 250 -18.20 -2.46 -0.91
CA TRP A 250 -19.03 -3.18 -1.88
C TRP A 250 -20.49 -3.09 -1.49
N ILE A 251 -21.34 -2.57 -2.38
CA ILE A 251 -22.78 -2.53 -2.16
C ILE A 251 -23.41 -3.75 -2.82
N LYS A 252 -24.06 -4.61 -2.02
CA LYS A 252 -24.77 -5.79 -2.48
C LYS A 252 -26.28 -5.53 -2.48
N ALA A 253 -26.93 -5.80 -3.60
CA ALA A 253 -28.39 -5.81 -3.73
C ALA A 253 -28.94 -7.25 -3.83
N PRO A 254 -30.24 -7.48 -3.54
CA PRO A 254 -30.90 -8.75 -3.82
C PRO A 254 -30.79 -9.18 -5.29
N ALA A 255 -30.97 -10.47 -5.57
CA ALA A 255 -30.97 -10.98 -6.94
C ALA A 255 -32.04 -10.26 -7.80
N GLY A 256 -31.71 -9.94 -9.05
CA GLY A 256 -32.59 -9.21 -9.97
C GLY A 256 -32.70 -7.70 -9.72
N LYS A 257 -32.19 -7.18 -8.60
CA LYS A 257 -32.20 -5.75 -8.26
C LYS A 257 -30.92 -5.04 -8.71
N LYS A 258 -31.05 -3.75 -9.04
CA LYS A 258 -29.90 -2.89 -9.39
C LYS A 258 -29.57 -1.93 -8.25
N VAL A 259 -28.31 -1.63 -8.05
CA VAL A 259 -27.88 -0.62 -7.06
C VAL A 259 -27.96 0.77 -7.70
N GLN A 260 -28.51 1.73 -6.97
CA GLN A 260 -28.35 3.15 -7.25
C GLN A 260 -27.46 3.79 -6.19
N VAL A 261 -26.61 4.72 -6.62
CA VAL A 261 -25.68 5.47 -5.76
C VAL A 261 -25.72 6.95 -6.08
N GLN A 262 -25.40 7.79 -5.10
CA GLN A 262 -25.13 9.21 -5.31
C GLN A 262 -24.21 9.75 -4.22
N MET A 263 -23.34 10.69 -4.57
CA MET A 263 -22.53 11.44 -3.60
C MET A 263 -23.33 12.64 -3.09
N THR A 264 -23.33 12.91 -1.78
CA THR A 264 -24.17 13.97 -1.19
C THR A 264 -23.40 15.02 -0.39
N VAL A 265 -22.24 14.67 0.16
CA VAL A 265 -21.39 15.62 0.90
C VAL A 265 -19.95 15.43 0.46
N MET A 266 -19.25 16.54 0.27
CA MET A 266 -17.79 16.59 0.15
C MET A 266 -17.27 17.71 1.05
N LYS A 267 -16.20 17.45 1.81
CA LYS A 267 -15.44 18.46 2.55
C LYS A 267 -13.95 18.17 2.41
N GLY A 268 -13.13 19.23 2.28
CA GLY A 268 -11.70 19.07 2.04
C GLY A 268 -11.38 18.33 0.74
N VAL A 269 -12.26 18.40 -0.25
CA VAL A 269 -12.10 17.78 -1.57
C VAL A 269 -11.84 18.88 -2.57
N MET A 270 -10.73 18.78 -3.32
CA MET A 270 -10.41 19.73 -4.37
C MET A 270 -11.05 19.29 -5.70
N CYS A 271 -11.79 20.20 -6.33
CA CYS A 271 -12.31 20.00 -7.68
C CYS A 271 -11.20 20.30 -8.69
N LEU A 272 -10.50 19.24 -9.12
CA LEU A 272 -9.45 19.31 -10.13
C LEU A 272 -9.83 18.44 -11.33
N ASN A 273 -9.33 18.80 -12.51
CA ASN A 273 -9.53 18.00 -13.71
C ASN A 273 -9.09 16.54 -13.47
N GLY A 274 -10.00 15.61 -13.77
CA GLY A 274 -9.80 14.19 -13.53
C GLY A 274 -9.91 13.75 -12.07
N CYS A 275 -10.15 14.64 -11.11
CA CYS A 275 -10.31 14.30 -9.69
C CYS A 275 -9.15 13.49 -9.14
N TRP A 276 -7.91 13.88 -9.42
CA TRP A 276 -6.76 13.04 -9.08
C TRP A 276 -6.41 13.10 -7.59
N THR A 277 -6.56 14.23 -6.88
CA THR A 277 -6.16 14.31 -5.46
C THR A 277 -7.11 13.62 -4.48
N HIS A 278 -8.41 13.71 -4.78
CA HIS A 278 -9.51 13.26 -3.93
C HIS A 278 -10.67 12.84 -4.80
N GLY A 279 -11.48 11.93 -4.27
CA GLY A 279 -12.79 11.72 -4.85
C GLY A 279 -13.35 10.35 -4.53
N ILE A 280 -14.41 10.06 -5.25
CA ILE A 280 -15.10 8.79 -5.20
C ILE A 280 -15.30 8.26 -6.62
N GLU A 281 -15.05 6.97 -6.79
CA GLU A 281 -15.34 6.23 -8.00
C GLU A 281 -16.38 5.15 -7.68
N PHE A 282 -17.57 5.30 -8.26
CA PHE A 282 -18.57 4.24 -8.27
C PHE A 282 -18.32 3.33 -9.47
N LYS A 283 -17.85 2.11 -9.22
CA LYS A 283 -17.63 1.10 -10.28
C LYS A 283 -18.99 0.54 -10.71
N THR A 284 -19.58 1.16 -11.72
CA THR A 284 -20.96 0.89 -12.18
C THR A 284 -21.02 0.30 -13.57
N LEU A 285 -19.96 0.40 -14.36
CA LEU A 285 -19.83 -0.21 -15.68
C LEU A 285 -19.46 -1.69 -15.61
N ALA A 286 -19.97 -2.48 -16.57
CA ALA A 286 -19.74 -3.93 -16.63
C ALA A 286 -18.27 -4.31 -16.84
N ASN A 287 -17.54 -3.54 -17.65
CA ASN A 287 -16.11 -3.74 -17.84
C ASN A 287 -15.33 -3.22 -16.63
N LYS A 288 -14.91 -4.16 -15.78
CA LYS A 288 -14.16 -3.88 -14.54
C LYS A 288 -12.73 -3.38 -14.79
N LEU A 289 -12.21 -3.52 -16.01
CA LEU A 289 -10.87 -3.03 -16.38
C LEU A 289 -10.86 -1.52 -16.64
N MET A 290 -12.03 -0.89 -16.81
CA MET A 290 -12.11 0.53 -17.06
C MET A 290 -12.26 1.34 -15.76
N THR A 291 -11.56 2.45 -15.71
CA THR A 291 -11.84 3.53 -14.75
C THR A 291 -13.19 4.14 -15.10
N ASN A 292 -14.10 4.10 -14.14
CA ASN A 292 -15.39 4.78 -14.20
C ASN A 292 -15.18 6.27 -13.92
N PRO A 293 -16.15 7.15 -14.24
CA PRO A 293 -16.06 8.56 -13.90
C PRO A 293 -15.77 8.76 -12.41
N ARG A 294 -14.75 9.57 -12.11
CA ARG A 294 -14.37 9.98 -10.76
C ARG A 294 -15.11 11.26 -10.40
N SER A 295 -15.62 11.37 -9.18
CA SER A 295 -16.41 12.52 -8.72
C SER A 295 -15.72 13.25 -7.56
N CYS A 296 -15.52 14.56 -7.71
CA CYS A 296 -14.86 15.45 -6.74
C CYS A 296 -15.31 16.92 -6.80
N CYS A 297 -16.41 17.22 -7.51
CA CYS A 297 -16.86 18.60 -7.76
C CYS A 297 -18.34 18.75 -7.40
N ASP A 298 -18.77 19.96 -7.03
CA ASP A 298 -20.14 20.21 -6.55
C ASP A 298 -21.21 19.82 -7.56
N GLU A 299 -20.93 19.99 -8.85
CA GLU A 299 -21.78 19.54 -9.95
C GLU A 299 -22.00 18.02 -10.01
N HIS A 300 -21.19 17.23 -9.29
CA HIS A 300 -21.35 15.78 -9.16
C HIS A 300 -22.26 15.39 -7.99
N LEU A 301 -22.55 16.32 -7.07
CA LEU A 301 -23.41 16.06 -5.93
C LEU A 301 -24.84 15.75 -6.39
N LYS A 302 -25.48 14.79 -5.70
CA LYS A 302 -26.86 14.35 -5.90
C LYS A 302 -27.16 13.79 -7.30
N LYS A 303 -26.13 13.57 -8.15
CA LYS A 303 -26.29 12.81 -9.40
C LYS A 303 -26.49 11.34 -9.07
N VAL A 304 -27.64 10.79 -9.47
CA VAL A 304 -27.98 9.38 -9.28
C VAL A 304 -27.39 8.54 -10.40
N ILE A 305 -26.58 7.54 -10.02
CA ILE A 305 -25.95 6.60 -10.95
C ILE A 305 -26.53 5.21 -10.68
N THR A 306 -26.95 4.52 -11.74
CA THR A 306 -27.45 3.14 -11.64
C THR A 306 -26.36 2.17 -12.07
N SER A 307 -26.02 1.23 -11.19
CA SER A 307 -25.01 0.22 -11.45
C SER A 307 -25.50 -0.91 -12.35
N THR A 308 -24.63 -1.35 -13.26
CA THR A 308 -24.82 -2.54 -14.08
C THR A 308 -24.23 -3.80 -13.45
N ILE A 309 -23.54 -3.67 -12.30
CA ILE A 309 -22.87 -4.78 -11.61
C ILE A 309 -23.31 -4.91 -10.16
N ASN A 310 -23.49 -6.14 -9.70
CA ASN A 310 -23.83 -6.46 -8.31
C ASN A 310 -22.92 -7.60 -7.82
N PRO A 311 -22.13 -7.39 -6.75
CA PRO A 311 -22.02 -6.18 -5.94
C PRO A 311 -21.36 -5.01 -6.71
N THR A 312 -21.75 -3.79 -6.36
CA THR A 312 -21.20 -2.53 -6.88
C THR A 312 -20.04 -2.06 -5.99
N PRO A 313 -18.78 -2.07 -6.49
CA PRO A 313 -17.66 -1.49 -5.76
C PRO A 313 -17.75 0.03 -5.67
N VAL A 314 -17.35 0.58 -4.53
CA VAL A 314 -17.21 2.01 -4.28
C VAL A 314 -15.81 2.27 -3.78
N ILE A 315 -15.07 3.13 -4.46
CA ILE A 315 -13.68 3.43 -4.17
C ILE A 315 -13.59 4.91 -3.81
N THR A 316 -13.41 5.22 -2.54
CA THR A 316 -13.08 6.58 -2.10
C THR A 316 -11.57 6.66 -1.95
N TYR A 317 -10.95 7.73 -2.43
CA TYR A 317 -9.49 7.89 -2.39
C TYR A 317 -9.08 9.31 -2.03
N ASN A 318 -7.89 9.44 -1.45
CA ASN A 318 -7.29 10.70 -1.02
C ASN A 318 -5.76 10.54 -1.06
N VAL A 319 -5.06 11.56 -1.53
CA VAL A 319 -3.58 11.65 -1.47
C VAL A 319 -3.08 12.93 -0.78
N TYR A 320 -3.97 13.86 -0.41
CA TYR A 320 -3.58 15.17 0.14
C TYR A 320 -4.49 15.62 1.29
N GLN A 321 -3.95 15.99 2.46
CA GLN A 321 -4.74 16.41 3.63
C GLN A 321 -5.93 15.48 3.96
N GLN A 322 -6.81 15.85 4.89
CA GLN A 322 -8.01 15.07 5.20
C GLN A 322 -9.19 15.48 4.30
N SER A 323 -9.95 14.49 3.83
CA SER A 323 -11.20 14.69 3.07
C SER A 323 -12.34 13.86 3.65
N GLU A 324 -13.55 14.41 3.64
CA GLU A 324 -14.81 13.73 3.99
C GLU A 324 -15.69 13.61 2.76
N ILE A 325 -16.15 12.39 2.44
CA ILE A 325 -17.13 12.13 1.39
C ILE A 325 -18.29 11.31 1.99
N THR A 326 -19.52 11.76 1.77
CA THR A 326 -20.73 10.98 2.09
C THR A 326 -21.42 10.56 0.81
N TYR A 327 -21.80 9.29 0.72
CA TYR A 327 -22.59 8.76 -0.38
C TYR A 327 -23.82 8.01 0.12
N LEU A 328 -24.87 8.05 -0.68
CA LEU A 328 -26.08 7.27 -0.47
C LEU A 328 -26.15 6.11 -1.44
N TYR A 329 -26.79 5.02 -1.00
CA TYR A 329 -27.03 3.84 -1.81
C TYR A 329 -28.39 3.22 -1.50
N LYS A 330 -29.03 2.66 -2.53
CA LYS A 330 -30.26 1.86 -2.41
C LYS A 330 -30.31 0.82 -3.53
N TYR A 331 -31.28 -0.07 -3.51
CA TYR A 331 -31.64 -0.87 -4.67
C TYR A 331 -32.93 -0.37 -5.33
N ILE A 332 -33.07 -0.68 -6.62
CA ILE A 332 -34.30 -0.58 -7.40
C ILE A 332 -34.64 -1.97 -7.97
#